data_AF-A0A7K1TGA9-F1
#
_entry.id   AF-A0A7K1TGA9-F1
#
_cell.length_a   1.000
_cell.length_b   1.000
_cell.length_c   1.000
_cell.angle_alpha   90.00
_cell.angle_beta   90.00
_cell.angle_gamma   90.00
#
_symmetry.space_group_name_H-M   'P 1'
#
loop_
_entity.id
_entity.type
_entity.pdbx_description
1 polymer ?
#
loop_
_entity_poly.entity_id
_entity_poly.type
_entity_poly.pdbx_seq_one_letter_code
_entity_poly.pdbx_strand_id
1 'polypeptide(L)'
;MPTLPTFGHLSLAQPGDLFASRVELSLRGQHRPRQAGVCATAQEGAESIILADQYEDDEVHEDYFWYAGHGGRDPKTGHQVADQTLTYRNQGLIRSQETGRPIRVFRRIDVAPAPWQFRYEGLWRVVEHEYVVGKSGFRVYRFRLEPWVK
;
A
#
# COMPACT_ATOMS: atom_id res chain seq x y z
N MET A 1 18.85 13.23 8.62
CA MET A 1 18.67 13.48 7.19
C MET A 1 17.43 12.73 6.72
N PRO A 2 16.46 13.36 6.04
CA PRO A 2 15.41 12.60 5.37
C PRO A 2 16.06 11.69 4.33
N THR A 3 15.78 10.39 4.38
CA THR A 3 16.25 9.45 3.36
C THR A 3 15.51 9.72 2.06
N LEU A 4 16.24 9.79 0.94
CA LEU A 4 15.64 9.92 -0.39
C LEU A 4 14.68 8.75 -0.64
N PRO A 5 13.53 8.98 -1.32
CA PRO A 5 12.64 7.89 -1.70
C PRO A 5 13.37 6.83 -2.51
N THR A 6 13.18 5.57 -2.16
CA THR A 6 13.82 4.45 -2.87
C THR A 6 12.78 3.51 -3.46
N PHE A 7 12.87 3.32 -4.78
CA PHE A 7 11.95 2.49 -5.56
C PHE A 7 12.61 1.16 -5.93
N GLY A 8 11.78 0.14 -6.13
CA GLY A 8 12.26 -1.20 -6.44
C GLY A 8 12.64 -2.02 -5.21
N HIS A 9 13.36 -3.12 -5.45
CA HIS A 9 13.85 -3.99 -4.39
C HIS A 9 14.84 -3.24 -3.51
N LEU A 10 14.78 -3.50 -2.21
CA LEU A 10 15.68 -2.93 -1.23
C LEU A 10 16.47 -4.06 -0.57
N SER A 11 17.79 -3.85 -0.44
CA SER A 11 18.72 -4.80 0.16
C SER A 11 18.66 -6.18 -0.52
N LEU A 12 18.70 -7.26 0.27
CA LEU A 12 18.61 -8.64 -0.18
C LEU A 12 17.17 -9.19 -0.13
N ALA A 13 16.16 -8.32 0.05
CA ALA A 13 14.78 -8.78 0.24
C ALA A 13 14.20 -9.37 -1.06
N GLN A 14 13.73 -10.61 -0.97
CA GLN A 14 13.15 -11.38 -2.06
C GLN A 14 11.65 -11.60 -1.85
N PRO A 15 10.85 -11.68 -2.93
CA PRO A 15 9.45 -12.10 -2.82
C PRO A 15 9.34 -13.40 -2.03
N GLY A 16 8.44 -13.44 -1.04
CA GLY A 16 8.31 -14.53 -0.07
C GLY A 16 8.93 -14.24 1.29
N ASP A 17 9.86 -13.28 1.41
CA ASP A 17 10.47 -12.92 2.69
C ASP A 17 9.43 -12.44 3.70
N LEU A 18 9.63 -12.84 4.96
CA LEU A 18 8.75 -12.55 6.07
C LEU A 18 9.34 -11.50 7.00
N PHE A 19 8.49 -10.57 7.43
CA PHE A 19 8.79 -9.54 8.40
C PHE A 19 7.79 -9.63 9.55
N ALA A 20 8.28 -9.67 10.78
CA ALA A 20 7.49 -9.89 11.98
C ALA A 20 6.57 -8.70 12.31
N SER A 21 6.92 -7.47 11.90
CA SER A 21 6.12 -6.29 12.26
C SER A 21 6.32 -5.08 11.35
N ARG A 22 5.41 -4.11 11.48
CA ARG A 22 5.55 -2.76 10.89
C ARG A 22 6.77 -2.01 11.43
N VAL A 23 7.20 -2.31 12.65
CA VAL A 23 8.42 -1.73 13.24
C VAL A 23 9.65 -2.29 12.55
N GLU A 24 9.69 -3.61 12.31
CA GLU A 24 10.80 -4.23 11.58
C GLU A 24 10.89 -3.69 10.15
N LEU A 25 9.77 -3.61 9.43
CA LEU A 25 9.74 -3.01 8.09
C LEU A 25 10.27 -1.57 8.08
N SER A 26 9.95 -0.79 9.11
CA SER A 26 10.41 0.59 9.28
C SER A 26 11.92 0.65 9.54
N LEU A 27 12.43 -0.17 10.47
CA LEU A 27 13.85 -0.24 10.83
C LEU A 27 14.73 -0.73 9.68
N ARG A 28 14.22 -1.64 8.86
CA ARG A 28 14.90 -2.14 7.65
C ARG A 28 14.72 -1.24 6.42
N GLY A 29 13.96 -0.15 6.53
CA GLY A 29 13.68 0.77 5.41
C GLY A 29 12.72 0.23 4.34
N GLN A 30 12.22 -1.01 4.50
CA GLN A 30 11.31 -1.68 3.56
C GLN A 30 9.98 -0.94 3.39
N HIS A 31 9.38 -0.52 4.50
CA HIS A 31 8.19 0.32 4.57
C HIS A 31 8.31 1.26 5.78
N ARG A 32 8.70 2.52 5.53
CA ARG A 32 9.08 3.47 6.59
C ARG A 32 7.97 3.80 7.60
N PRO A 33 6.69 3.99 7.19
CA PRO A 33 5.60 4.29 8.12
C PRO A 33 5.23 3.11 9.03
N ARG A 34 5.18 3.35 10.34
CA ARG A 34 4.79 2.32 11.32
C ARG A 34 3.29 2.02 11.37
N GLN A 35 2.45 2.94 10.87
CA GLN A 35 0.99 2.81 10.88
C GLN A 35 0.38 2.91 9.48
N ALA A 36 0.68 3.98 8.75
CA ALA A 36 0.04 4.25 7.46
C ALA A 36 0.28 3.16 6.40
N GLY A 37 -0.77 2.76 5.69
CA GLY A 37 -0.71 1.70 4.67
C GLY A 37 0.22 2.01 3.49
N VAL A 38 0.35 3.28 3.11
CA VAL A 38 1.14 3.73 1.95
C VAL A 38 2.39 4.46 2.42
N CYS A 39 3.58 4.19 1.86
CA CYS A 39 4.79 4.99 2.01
C CYS A 39 5.01 5.77 0.71
N ALA A 40 4.83 7.10 0.74
CA ALA A 40 4.89 7.92 -0.46
C ALA A 40 5.25 9.37 -0.15
N THR A 41 5.70 10.08 -1.19
CA THR A 41 5.60 11.55 -1.28
C THR A 41 4.71 11.89 -2.47
N ALA A 42 4.09 13.07 -2.46
CA ALA A 42 3.26 13.50 -3.59
C ALA A 42 4.11 13.72 -4.87
N GLN A 43 5.35 14.17 -4.72
CA GLN A 43 6.24 14.53 -5.83
C GLN A 43 6.92 13.31 -6.46
N GLU A 44 7.39 12.37 -5.65
CA GLU A 44 8.17 11.22 -6.13
C GLU A 44 7.31 9.96 -6.30
N GLY A 45 6.18 9.87 -5.62
CA GLY A 45 5.30 8.71 -5.70
C GLY A 45 5.43 7.76 -4.50
N ALA A 46 4.78 6.61 -4.63
CA ALA A 46 4.75 5.56 -3.62
C ALA A 46 5.93 4.60 -3.76
N GLU A 47 6.64 4.37 -2.65
CA GLU A 47 7.75 3.43 -2.55
C GLU A 47 7.26 2.02 -2.16
N SER A 48 6.27 1.96 -1.27
CA SER A 48 5.74 0.71 -0.75
C SER A 48 4.32 0.85 -0.21
N ILE A 49 3.57 -0.25 -0.21
CA ILE A 49 2.24 -0.34 0.39
C ILE A 49 2.08 -1.60 1.24
N ILE A 50 1.07 -1.57 2.10
CA ILE A 50 0.68 -2.69 2.94
C ILE A 50 -0.73 -3.12 2.56
N LEU A 51 -0.84 -4.36 2.09
CA LEU A 51 -2.10 -5.03 1.77
C LEU A 51 -2.50 -5.88 2.98
N ALA A 52 -3.44 -5.40 3.78
CA ALA A 52 -3.78 -6.02 5.05
C ALA A 52 -5.28 -6.33 5.20
N ASP A 53 -6.07 -6.18 4.13
CA ASP A 53 -7.52 -6.40 4.15
C ASP A 53 -8.20 -5.58 5.27
N GLN A 54 -7.78 -4.31 5.37
CA GLN A 54 -8.29 -3.39 6.38
C GLN A 54 -9.35 -2.45 5.82
N TYR A 55 -9.44 -2.31 4.50
CA TYR A 55 -10.46 -1.50 3.86
C TYR A 55 -11.49 -2.41 3.23
N GLU A 56 -12.75 -2.13 3.50
CA GLU A 56 -13.88 -2.84 2.89
C GLU A 56 -13.86 -2.81 1.35
N ASP A 57 -13.24 -1.78 0.74
CA ASP A 57 -13.13 -1.59 -0.71
C ASP A 57 -11.87 -2.22 -1.34
N ASP A 58 -11.01 -2.86 -0.54
CA ASP A 58 -9.91 -3.68 -1.07
C ASP A 58 -10.49 -4.93 -1.78
N GLU A 59 -9.98 -5.25 -2.96
CA GLU A 59 -10.38 -6.44 -3.72
C GLU A 59 -9.13 -7.14 -4.28
N VAL A 60 -8.91 -8.39 -3.89
CA VAL A 60 -7.74 -9.17 -4.32
C VAL A 60 -8.19 -10.23 -5.32
N HIS A 61 -7.59 -10.21 -6.50
CA HIS A 61 -7.75 -11.21 -7.55
C HIS A 61 -6.46 -12.03 -7.68
N GLU A 62 -6.46 -13.02 -8.58
CA GLU A 62 -5.30 -13.90 -8.81
C GLU A 62 -4.08 -13.10 -9.30
N ASP A 63 -4.26 -12.26 -10.32
CA ASP A 63 -3.16 -11.55 -10.99
C ASP A 63 -3.09 -10.05 -10.67
N TYR A 64 -4.06 -9.50 -9.94
CA TYR A 64 -4.12 -8.07 -9.64
C TYR A 64 -4.90 -7.80 -8.35
N PHE A 65 -4.82 -6.58 -7.83
CA PHE A 65 -5.73 -6.15 -6.77
C PHE A 65 -6.12 -4.68 -6.91
N TRP A 66 -7.31 -4.36 -6.41
CA TRP A 66 -7.74 -2.99 -6.14
C TRP A 66 -7.41 -2.63 -4.70
N TYR A 67 -6.67 -1.54 -4.55
CA TYR A 67 -6.24 -1.00 -3.27
C TYR A 67 -7.02 0.27 -2.94
N ALA A 68 -7.67 0.32 -1.79
CA ALA A 68 -8.35 1.51 -1.32
C ALA A 68 -7.35 2.57 -0.83
N GLY A 69 -7.57 3.80 -1.26
CA GLY A 69 -6.77 4.96 -0.87
C GLY A 69 -6.88 5.28 0.61
N HIS A 70 -6.04 6.21 1.06
CA HIS A 70 -6.01 6.68 2.44
C HIS A 70 -6.96 7.86 2.66
N GLY A 71 -7.85 7.77 3.65
CA GLY A 71 -8.60 8.91 4.19
C GLY A 71 -10.04 8.56 4.58
N GLY A 72 -10.72 9.49 5.26
CA GLY A 72 -12.17 9.42 5.52
C GLY A 72 -12.64 8.29 6.44
N ARG A 73 -11.74 7.71 7.25
CA ARG A 73 -12.05 6.62 8.19
C ARG A 73 -12.10 7.10 9.63
N ASP A 74 -13.01 6.53 10.41
CA ASP A 74 -13.04 6.70 11.85
C ASP A 74 -11.82 6.00 12.48
N PRO A 75 -11.02 6.67 13.32
CA PRO A 75 -9.79 6.09 13.87
C PRO A 75 -10.01 5.00 14.92
N LYS A 76 -11.22 4.90 15.50
CA LYS A 76 -11.59 3.88 16.49
C LYS A 76 -12.13 2.62 15.82
N THR A 77 -13.03 2.78 14.85
CA THR A 77 -13.69 1.64 14.19
C THR A 77 -12.98 1.20 12.91
N GLY A 78 -12.27 2.12 12.27
CA GLY A 78 -11.74 1.92 10.94
C GLY A 78 -12.83 1.92 9.86
N HIS A 79 -14.08 2.25 10.12
CA HIS A 79 -15.06 2.29 9.03
C HIS A 79 -14.95 3.59 8.24
N GLN A 80 -15.32 3.57 6.96
CA GLN A 80 -15.41 4.78 6.14
C GLN A 80 -16.60 5.63 6.64
N VAL A 81 -16.36 6.90 6.95
CA VAL A 81 -17.35 7.84 7.53
C VAL A 81 -17.43 9.18 6.79
N ALA A 82 -16.58 9.36 5.77
CA ALA A 82 -16.56 10.54 4.91
C ALA A 82 -15.90 10.20 3.57
N ASP A 83 -16.15 11.05 2.56
CA ASP A 83 -15.43 11.00 1.28
C ASP A 83 -13.92 11.13 1.51
N GLN A 84 -13.14 10.34 0.77
CA GLN A 84 -11.70 10.47 0.73
C GLN A 84 -11.30 11.74 -0.02
N THR A 85 -10.30 12.43 0.50
CA THR A 85 -9.68 13.56 -0.17
C THR A 85 -8.38 13.15 -0.84
N LEU A 86 -7.91 13.97 -1.79
CA LEU A 86 -6.67 13.72 -2.50
C LEU A 86 -5.45 14.07 -1.61
N THR A 87 -5.21 13.25 -0.59
CA THR A 87 -4.06 13.39 0.33
C THR A 87 -2.74 13.14 -0.39
N TYR A 88 -1.62 13.57 0.19
CA TYR A 88 -0.28 13.34 -0.41
C TYR A 88 0.03 11.85 -0.65
N ARG A 89 -0.60 10.93 0.10
CA ARG A 89 -0.45 9.48 -0.10
C ARG A 89 -1.17 9.01 -1.35
N ASN A 90 -2.40 9.48 -1.55
CA ASN A 90 -3.19 9.18 -2.74
C ASN A 90 -2.54 9.85 -3.97
N GLN A 91 -2.08 11.10 -3.85
CA GLN A 91 -1.26 11.76 -4.87
C GLN A 91 0.00 10.96 -5.21
N GLY A 92 0.67 10.39 -4.20
CA GLY A 92 1.84 9.54 -4.44
C GLY A 92 1.53 8.27 -5.22
N LEU A 93 0.36 7.64 -5.02
CA LEU A 93 -0.05 6.50 -5.83
C LEU A 93 -0.39 6.90 -7.27
N ILE A 94 -1.09 8.02 -7.47
CA ILE A 94 -1.32 8.61 -8.81
C ILE A 94 0.02 8.90 -9.48
N ARG A 95 0.96 9.49 -8.75
CA ARG A 95 2.30 9.80 -9.27
C ARG A 95 3.07 8.54 -9.68
N SER A 96 2.95 7.45 -8.92
CA SER A 96 3.53 6.15 -9.31
C SER A 96 2.90 5.59 -10.59
N GLN A 97 1.59 5.79 -10.81
CA GLN A 97 0.94 5.45 -12.07
C GLN A 97 1.51 6.27 -13.23
N GLU A 98 1.57 7.59 -13.09
CA GLU A 98 2.06 8.50 -14.13
C GLU A 98 3.52 8.21 -14.53
N THR A 99 4.35 7.86 -13.55
CA THR A 99 5.78 7.64 -13.75
C THR A 99 6.13 6.19 -14.03
N GLY A 100 5.17 5.27 -13.89
CA GLY A 100 5.40 3.84 -13.95
C GLY A 100 6.43 3.37 -12.93
N ARG A 101 6.50 3.97 -11.73
CA ARG A 101 7.49 3.56 -10.71
C ARG A 101 7.03 2.28 -9.98
N PRO A 102 7.94 1.32 -9.73
CA PRO A 102 7.60 0.11 -9.00
C PRO A 102 7.35 0.40 -7.52
N ILE A 103 6.36 -0.29 -6.95
CA ILE A 103 5.92 -0.22 -5.56
C ILE A 103 6.18 -1.58 -4.91
N ARG A 104 6.85 -1.60 -3.76
CA ARG A 104 6.96 -2.82 -2.94
C ARG A 104 5.62 -3.12 -2.26
N VAL A 105 5.11 -4.34 -2.38
CA VAL A 105 3.88 -4.75 -1.71
C VAL A 105 4.19 -5.68 -0.56
N PHE A 106 3.67 -5.37 0.63
CA PHE A 106 3.77 -6.21 1.82
C PHE A 106 2.38 -6.68 2.24
N ARG A 107 2.11 -7.98 2.11
CA ARG A 107 0.82 -8.56 2.48
C ARG A 107 0.83 -9.04 3.92
N ARG A 108 -0.17 -8.66 4.71
CA ARG A 108 -0.41 -9.28 6.02
C ARG A 108 -0.90 -10.71 5.80
N ILE A 109 -0.23 -11.67 6.42
CA ILE A 109 -0.60 -13.08 6.39
C ILE A 109 -0.68 -13.64 7.82
N ASP A 110 -1.63 -14.54 8.04
CA ASP A 110 -1.80 -15.20 9.33
C ASP A 110 -1.00 -16.51 9.31
N VAL A 111 0.05 -16.59 10.12
CA VAL A 111 0.98 -17.73 10.15
C VAL A 111 1.29 -18.10 11.58
N ALA A 112 0.79 -19.27 12.00
CA ALA A 112 1.09 -19.82 13.32
C ALA A 112 2.61 -20.00 13.50
N PRO A 113 3.16 -19.77 14.71
CA PRO A 113 2.46 -19.45 15.96
C PRO A 113 2.18 -17.94 16.16
N ALA A 114 2.58 -17.07 15.24
CA ALA A 114 2.33 -15.64 15.35
C ALA A 114 0.89 -15.29 14.92
N PRO A 115 0.26 -14.25 15.49
CA PRO A 115 -1.06 -13.79 15.03
C PRO A 115 -1.04 -13.37 13.56
N TRP A 116 0.03 -12.69 13.13
CA TRP A 116 0.26 -12.30 11.74
C TRP A 116 1.73 -11.92 11.49
N GLN A 117 2.13 -11.94 10.21
CA GLN A 117 3.40 -11.44 9.69
C GLN A 117 3.17 -10.67 8.38
N PHE A 118 4.19 -9.99 7.87
CA PHE A 118 4.16 -9.32 6.57
C PHE A 118 5.03 -10.09 5.59
N ARG A 119 4.44 -10.64 4.54
CA ARG A 119 5.18 -11.24 3.43
C ARG A 119 5.43 -10.20 2.35
N TYR A 120 6.66 -10.13 1.86
CA TYR A 120 6.98 -9.31 0.70
C TYR A 120 6.45 -10.00 -0.58
N GLU A 121 5.54 -9.36 -1.29
CA GLU A 121 4.91 -9.87 -2.53
C GLU A 121 5.65 -9.40 -3.80
N GLY A 122 6.85 -8.83 -3.64
CA GLY A 122 7.62 -8.30 -4.75
C GLY A 122 7.19 -6.89 -5.18
N LEU A 123 7.54 -6.56 -6.41
CA LEU A 123 7.28 -5.26 -7.03
C LEU A 123 5.99 -5.30 -7.83
N TRP A 124 5.25 -4.21 -7.74
CA TRP A 124 3.97 -3.99 -8.41
C TRP A 124 3.96 -2.61 -9.04
N ARG A 125 3.01 -2.35 -9.94
CA ARG A 125 2.76 -1.01 -10.50
C ARG A 125 1.30 -0.66 -10.39
N VAL A 126 1.00 0.62 -10.18
CA VAL A 126 -0.35 1.15 -10.37
C VAL A 126 -0.58 1.28 -11.87
N VAL A 127 -1.64 0.64 -12.38
CA VAL A 127 -2.01 0.70 -13.80
C VAL A 127 -3.23 1.59 -14.03
N GLU A 128 -4.05 1.79 -13.00
CA GLU A 128 -5.30 2.55 -13.08
C GLU A 128 -5.66 3.10 -11.69
N HIS A 129 -6.36 4.23 -11.67
CA HIS A 129 -7.02 4.74 -10.48
C HIS A 129 -8.41 5.30 -10.78
N GLU A 130 -9.31 5.20 -9.82
CA GLU A 130 -10.67 5.71 -9.90
C GLU A 130 -11.07 6.41 -8.60
N TYR A 131 -12.06 7.30 -8.68
CA TYR A 131 -12.69 7.94 -7.51
C TYR A 131 -14.19 7.68 -7.55
N VAL A 132 -14.60 6.63 -6.83
CA VAL A 132 -15.92 6.01 -6.94
C VAL A 132 -16.62 5.95 -5.59
N VAL A 133 -17.94 5.75 -5.58
CA VAL A 133 -18.69 5.50 -4.35
C VAL A 133 -18.36 4.09 -3.85
N GLY A 134 -17.74 4.00 -2.68
CA GLY A 134 -17.37 2.75 -2.01
C GLY A 134 -18.54 2.08 -1.28
N LYS A 135 -18.28 0.96 -0.62
CA LYS A 135 -19.31 0.08 -0.02
C LYS A 135 -20.10 0.76 1.10
N SER A 136 -19.49 1.67 1.85
CA SER A 136 -20.19 2.51 2.86
C SER A 136 -20.93 3.74 2.29
N GLY A 137 -20.97 3.93 0.97
CA GLY A 137 -21.68 5.06 0.34
C GLY A 137 -20.88 6.37 0.28
N PHE A 138 -19.63 6.37 0.72
CA PHE A 138 -18.70 7.49 0.61
C PHE A 138 -17.77 7.30 -0.57
N ARG A 139 -17.28 8.39 -1.15
CA ARG A 139 -16.32 8.30 -2.23
C ARG A 139 -14.94 7.87 -1.74
N VAL A 140 -14.32 6.94 -2.46
CA VAL A 140 -13.00 6.38 -2.16
C VAL A 140 -12.13 6.43 -3.41
N TYR A 141 -10.84 6.70 -3.24
CA TYR A 141 -9.87 6.44 -4.30
C TYR A 141 -9.60 4.94 -4.32
N ARG A 142 -9.62 4.32 -5.50
CA ARG A 142 -9.17 2.93 -5.69
C ARG A 142 -8.07 2.90 -6.72
N PHE A 143 -7.08 2.05 -6.49
CA PHE A 143 -5.91 1.90 -7.34
C PHE A 143 -5.79 0.45 -7.77
N ARG A 144 -5.75 0.18 -9.07
CA ARG A 144 -5.47 -1.16 -9.59
C ARG A 144 -3.96 -1.35 -9.64
N LEU A 145 -3.48 -2.38 -8.97
CA LEU A 145 -2.09 -2.79 -9.03
C LEU A 145 -1.93 -4.15 -9.69
N GLU A 146 -0.88 -4.27 -10.51
CA GLU A 146 -0.48 -5.50 -11.19
C GLU A 146 1.00 -5.80 -10.91
N PRO A 147 1.42 -7.08 -10.93
CA PRO A 147 2.81 -7.47 -10.76
C PRO A 147 3.71 -6.73 -11.73
N TRP A 148 4.86 -6.28 -11.23
CA TRP A 148 5.88 -5.67 -12.06
C TRP A 148 6.60 -6.75 -12.87
N VAL A 149 6.22 -6.88 -14.14
CA VAL A 149 6.99 -7.66 -15.13
C VAL A 149 7.90 -6.67 -15.86
N LYS A 150 9.20 -6.87 -15.80
CA LYS A 150 10.20 -6.02 -16.44
C LYS A 150 10.55 -6.54 -17.83
#